data_AF-A0A2C6LMX7-F1
#
_entry.id   AF-A0A2C6LMX7-F1
#
_cell.length_a   1.000
_cell.length_b   1.000
_cell.length_c   1.000
_cell.angle_alpha   90.00
_cell.angle_beta   90.00
_cell.angle_gamma   90.00
#
_symmetry.space_group_name_H-M   'P 1'
#
loop_
_entity.id
_entity.type
_entity.pdbx_description
1 polymer ?
#
loop_
_entity_poly.entity_id
_entity_poly.type
_entity_poly.pdbx_seq_one_letter_code
_entity_poly.pdbx_strand_id
1 'polypeptide(L)'
;MLPAILLVIVASYTDIKEGKIYNKHTIPVFIIGIILAVIQKRYDLILSAVIAFGFFYVFFAFPRFVSKLATAFGAVPVPEGKRAMGGGDVKLATALAVYTGYLPVLYGTALGALAAIMINGIKLWRATGTPQSVLYLAAGKISQPVAFGPYLGLGVLVCWFLEILYL
;
A
#
# COMPACT_ATOMS: atom_id res chain seq x y z
N MET A 1 -12.59 -8.96 13.41
CA MET A 1 -11.28 -9.38 12.87
C MET A 1 -11.38 -10.50 11.83
N LEU A 2 -12.16 -11.58 12.04
CA LEU A 2 -12.26 -12.69 11.07
C LEU A 2 -12.55 -12.25 9.61
N PRO A 3 -13.48 -11.31 9.33
CA PRO A 3 -13.75 -10.87 7.95
C PRO A 3 -12.54 -10.21 7.28
N ALA A 4 -11.73 -9.46 8.04
CA ALA A 4 -10.53 -8.81 7.53
C ALA A 4 -9.45 -9.84 7.14
N ILE A 5 -9.25 -10.87 7.97
CA ILE A 5 -8.31 -11.95 7.68
C ILE A 5 -8.72 -12.69 6.40
N LEU A 6 -10.00 -13.06 6.29
CA LEU A 6 -10.53 -13.70 5.09
C LEU A 6 -10.38 -12.81 3.85
N LEU A 7 -10.63 -11.50 4.00
CA LEU A 7 -10.44 -10.55 2.90
C LEU A 7 -8.98 -10.50 2.46
N VAL A 8 -8.01 -10.43 3.39
CA VAL A 8 -6.58 -10.44 3.03
C VAL A 8 -6.21 -11.70 2.28
N ILE A 9 -6.65 -12.88 2.76
CA ILE A 9 -6.34 -14.17 2.11
C ILE A 9 -6.91 -14.22 0.70
N VAL A 10 -8.20 -13.88 0.52
CA VAL A 10 -8.87 -13.90 -0.78
C VAL A 10 -8.28 -12.84 -1.72
N ALA A 11 -8.02 -11.63 -1.23
CA ALA A 11 -7.41 -10.56 -2.01
C ALA A 11 -5.99 -10.94 -2.45
N SER A 12 -5.17 -11.49 -1.55
CA SER A 12 -3.81 -11.94 -1.86
C SER A 12 -3.82 -13.07 -2.90
N TYR A 13 -4.72 -14.04 -2.76
CA TYR A 13 -4.87 -15.13 -3.73
C TYR A 13 -5.28 -14.62 -5.11
N THR A 14 -6.30 -13.74 -5.18
CA THR A 14 -6.79 -13.18 -6.45
C THR A 14 -5.80 -12.22 -7.09
N ASP A 15 -5.03 -11.48 -6.30
CA ASP A 15 -3.97 -10.61 -6.80
C ASP A 15 -2.80 -11.42 -7.38
N ILE A 16 -2.34 -12.47 -6.69
CA ILE A 16 -1.29 -13.36 -7.20
C ILE A 16 -1.70 -14.07 -8.49
N LYS A 17 -2.96 -14.53 -8.57
CA LYS A 17 -3.44 -15.33 -9.71
C LYS A 17 -3.87 -14.47 -10.91
N GLU A 18 -4.51 -13.33 -10.65
CA GLU A 18 -5.24 -12.58 -11.67
C GLU A 18 -4.84 -11.09 -11.72
N GLY A 19 -4.02 -10.61 -10.78
CA GLY A 19 -3.60 -9.21 -10.66
C GLY A 19 -4.76 -8.25 -10.37
N LYS A 20 -5.83 -8.75 -9.74
CA LYS A 20 -7.08 -8.01 -9.53
C LYS A 20 -7.62 -8.24 -8.12
N ILE A 21 -7.93 -7.12 -7.45
CA ILE A 21 -8.69 -7.11 -6.20
C ILE A 21 -10.16 -6.79 -6.52
N TYR A 22 -11.03 -7.79 -6.36
CA TYR A 22 -12.43 -7.67 -6.78
C TYR A 22 -13.31 -6.87 -5.81
N ASN A 23 -14.14 -5.98 -6.36
CA ASN A 23 -15.16 -5.23 -5.62
C ASN A 23 -16.15 -6.15 -4.88
N LYS A 24 -16.45 -7.32 -5.47
CA LYS A 24 -17.40 -8.30 -4.91
C LYS A 24 -16.97 -8.84 -3.53
N HIS A 25 -15.69 -8.74 -3.19
CA HIS A 25 -15.16 -9.15 -1.88
C HIS A 25 -14.89 -7.95 -0.98
N THR A 26 -14.28 -6.90 -1.51
CA THR A 26 -13.88 -5.72 -0.73
C THR A 26 -15.06 -4.88 -0.24
N ILE A 27 -16.06 -4.63 -1.09
CA ILE A 27 -17.19 -3.76 -0.73
C ILE A 27 -18.06 -4.39 0.38
N PRO A 28 -18.49 -5.67 0.29
CA PRO A 28 -19.27 -6.27 1.37
C PRO A 28 -18.54 -6.30 2.71
N VAL A 29 -17.24 -6.62 2.71
CA VAL A 29 -16.42 -6.62 3.93
C VAL A 29 -16.30 -5.21 4.50
N PHE A 30 -16.08 -4.19 3.68
CA PHE A 30 -16.08 -2.80 4.14
C PHE A 30 -17.41 -2.39 4.79
N ILE A 31 -18.55 -2.71 4.16
CA ILE A 31 -19.89 -2.39 4.68
C ILE A 31 -20.12 -3.10 6.04
N ILE A 32 -19.80 -4.38 6.14
CA ILE A 32 -19.88 -5.14 7.41
C ILE A 32 -19.01 -4.47 8.47
N GLY A 33 -17.81 -4.03 8.11
CA GLY A 33 -16.90 -3.31 9.00
C GLY A 33 -17.51 -2.02 9.56
N ILE A 34 -18.13 -1.20 8.71
CA ILE A 34 -18.82 0.01 9.16
C ILE A 34 -19.99 -0.32 10.08
N ILE A 35 -20.84 -1.29 9.72
CA ILE A 35 -21.98 -1.69 10.56
C ILE A 35 -21.50 -2.12 11.95
N LEU A 36 -20.46 -2.95 12.02
CA LEU A 36 -19.88 -3.40 13.28
C LEU A 36 -19.27 -2.24 14.08
N ALA A 37 -18.57 -1.31 13.44
CA ALA A 37 -18.02 -0.13 14.09
C ALA A 37 -19.13 0.76 14.71
N VAL A 38 -20.24 0.94 14.00
CA VAL A 38 -21.41 1.69 14.51
C VAL A 38 -22.06 0.98 15.69
N ILE A 39 -22.30 -0.33 15.60
CA ILE A 39 -22.89 -1.13 16.70
C ILE A 39 -22.02 -1.06 17.96
N GLN A 40 -20.70 -1.12 17.79
CA GLN A 40 -19.72 -1.05 18.88
C GLN A 40 -19.42 0.38 19.35
N LYS A 41 -20.03 1.40 18.72
CA LYS A 41 -19.75 2.83 18.96
C LYS A 41 -18.28 3.21 18.78
N ARG A 42 -17.56 2.48 17.92
CA ARG A 42 -16.14 2.69 17.59
C ARG A 42 -15.97 3.58 16.36
N TYR A 43 -16.35 4.84 16.49
CA TYR A 43 -16.24 5.82 15.40
C TYR A 43 -14.79 6.14 15.00
N ASP A 44 -13.83 5.86 15.89
CA ASP A 44 -12.39 5.90 15.63
C ASP A 44 -11.98 5.03 14.44
N LEU A 45 -12.63 3.87 14.28
CA LEU A 45 -12.37 2.94 13.16
C LEU A 45 -12.93 3.45 11.84
N ILE A 46 -14.06 4.15 11.87
CA ILE A 46 -14.64 4.75 10.67
C ILE A 46 -13.75 5.91 10.21
N LEU A 47 -13.32 6.77 11.14
CA LEU A 47 -12.35 7.82 10.86
C LEU A 47 -11.03 7.23 10.33
N SER A 48 -10.54 6.14 10.92
CA SER A 48 -9.37 5.41 10.44
C SER A 48 -9.50 4.98 8.98
N ALA A 49 -10.67 4.47 8.58
CA ALA A 49 -10.93 4.08 7.20
C ALA A 49 -10.89 5.29 6.25
N VAL A 50 -11.43 6.44 6.67
CA VAL A 50 -11.37 7.69 5.89
C VAL A 50 -9.93 8.18 5.74
N ILE A 51 -9.13 8.13 6.82
CA ILE A 51 -7.71 8.51 6.79
C ILE A 51 -6.93 7.59 5.83
N ALA A 52 -7.09 6.27 5.95
CA ALA A 52 -6.44 5.31 5.07
C ALA A 52 -6.87 5.52 3.62
N PHE A 53 -8.17 5.70 3.36
CA PHE A 53 -8.68 6.03 2.03
C PHE A 53 -8.01 7.28 1.47
N GLY A 54 -8.02 8.39 2.21
CA GLY A 54 -7.40 9.64 1.78
C GLY A 54 -5.91 9.48 1.45
N PHE A 55 -5.16 8.81 2.34
CA PHE A 55 -3.75 8.54 2.14
C PHE A 55 -3.51 7.75 0.84
N PHE A 56 -4.14 6.59 0.67
CA PHE A 56 -3.95 5.75 -0.53
C PHE A 56 -4.54 6.38 -1.80
N TYR A 57 -5.62 7.14 -1.67
CA TYR A 57 -6.24 7.85 -2.77
C TYR A 57 -5.32 8.94 -3.32
N VAL A 58 -4.51 9.62 -2.50
CA VAL A 58 -3.53 10.59 -2.99
C VAL A 58 -2.52 9.91 -3.93
N PHE A 59 -2.00 8.75 -3.55
CA PHE A 59 -1.07 7.99 -4.41
C PHE A 59 -1.73 7.48 -5.70
N PHE A 60 -3.02 7.17 -5.64
CA PHE A 60 -3.80 6.70 -6.78
C PHE A 60 -4.18 7.84 -7.75
N ALA A 61 -4.69 8.95 -7.23
CA ALA A 61 -5.28 10.05 -7.99
C ALA A 61 -4.24 11.03 -8.53
N PHE A 62 -3.08 11.15 -7.87
CA PHE A 62 -2.02 12.08 -8.27
C PHE A 62 -0.74 11.36 -8.74
N PRO A 63 -0.78 10.53 -9.80
CA PRO A 63 0.40 9.81 -10.29
C PRO A 63 1.52 10.75 -10.75
N ARG A 64 1.17 11.96 -11.23
CA ARG A 64 2.15 13.01 -11.57
C ARG A 64 2.87 13.55 -10.33
N PHE A 65 2.17 13.70 -9.21
CA PHE A 65 2.78 14.10 -7.95
C PHE A 65 3.73 13.01 -7.46
N VAL A 66 3.29 11.75 -7.48
CA VAL A 66 4.13 10.60 -7.10
C VAL A 66 5.36 10.49 -8.00
N SER A 67 5.23 10.69 -9.31
CA SER A 67 6.36 10.67 -10.26
C SER A 67 7.33 11.83 -10.07
N LYS A 68 6.85 13.03 -9.74
CA LYS A 68 7.71 14.17 -9.37
C LYS A 68 8.44 13.93 -8.06
N LEU A 69 7.75 13.35 -7.09
CA LEU A 69 8.33 13.00 -5.80
C LEU A 69 9.39 11.90 -5.99
N ALA A 70 9.10 10.89 -6.81
CA ALA A 70 10.04 9.85 -7.23
C ALA A 70 11.35 10.42 -7.78
N THR A 71 11.22 11.30 -8.77
CA THR A 71 12.36 11.91 -9.45
C THR A 71 13.16 12.82 -8.51
N ALA A 72 12.50 13.52 -7.58
CA ALA A 72 13.18 14.29 -6.54
C ALA A 72 14.06 13.44 -5.62
N PHE A 73 13.66 12.19 -5.36
CA PHE A 73 14.46 11.22 -4.60
C PHE A 73 15.42 10.39 -5.47
N GLY A 74 15.56 10.71 -6.76
CA GLY A 74 16.48 10.04 -7.68
C GLY A 74 15.99 8.69 -8.21
N ALA A 75 14.68 8.41 -8.10
CA ALA A 75 14.04 7.23 -8.67
C ALA A 75 13.59 7.46 -10.13
N VAL A 76 13.42 6.38 -10.88
CA VAL A 76 12.90 6.39 -12.25
C VAL A 76 11.44 6.84 -12.23
N PRO A 77 11.05 7.82 -13.06
CA PRO A 77 9.67 8.29 -13.10
C PRO A 77 8.72 7.17 -13.51
N VAL A 78 7.48 7.24 -13.00
CA VAL A 78 6.42 6.33 -13.43
C VAL A 78 6.15 6.56 -14.92
N PRO A 79 6.15 5.52 -15.78
CA PRO A 79 5.90 5.67 -17.22
C PRO A 79 4.57 6.37 -17.49
N GLU A 80 4.53 7.23 -18.51
CA GLU A 80 3.30 7.93 -18.90
C GLU A 80 2.18 6.92 -19.22
N GLY A 81 0.98 7.17 -18.68
CA GLY A 81 -0.17 6.29 -18.83
C GLY A 81 -0.24 5.11 -17.85
N LYS A 82 0.83 4.82 -17.09
CA LYS A 82 0.77 3.86 -15.97
C LYS A 82 0.46 4.59 -14.66
N ARG A 83 -0.40 3.99 -13.86
CA ARG A 83 -0.63 4.44 -12.48
C ARG A 83 0.42 3.83 -11.60
N ALA A 84 0.86 4.59 -10.59
CA ALA A 84 1.62 4.01 -9.51
C ALA A 84 0.79 2.90 -8.86
N MET A 85 -0.51 3.16 -8.58
CA MET A 85 -1.39 2.29 -7.78
C MET A 85 -2.60 1.74 -8.51
N GLY A 86 -2.94 0.50 -8.17
CA GLY A 86 -4.21 -0.08 -8.49
C GLY A 86 -5.31 0.54 -7.62
N GLY A 87 -6.48 0.80 -8.20
CA GLY A 87 -7.65 1.20 -7.39
C GLY A 87 -8.11 0.08 -6.44
N GLY A 88 -7.64 -1.15 -6.65
CA GLY A 88 -7.85 -2.28 -5.75
C GLY A 88 -7.16 -2.09 -4.40
N ASP A 89 -5.92 -1.61 -4.41
CA ASP A 89 -5.11 -1.42 -3.19
C ASP A 89 -5.75 -0.41 -2.25
N VAL A 90 -6.26 0.70 -2.81
CA VAL A 90 -6.98 1.74 -2.07
C VAL A 90 -8.20 1.15 -1.36
N LYS A 91 -8.98 0.32 -2.06
CA LYS A 91 -10.19 -0.30 -1.51
C LYS A 91 -9.86 -1.33 -0.44
N LEU A 92 -8.84 -2.15 -0.67
CA LEU A 92 -8.39 -3.16 0.29
C LEU A 92 -7.89 -2.49 1.58
N ALA A 93 -7.00 -1.50 1.47
CA ALA A 93 -6.46 -0.79 2.62
C ALA A 93 -7.56 -0.08 3.43
N THR A 94 -8.51 0.56 2.74
CA THR A 94 -9.67 1.20 3.38
C THR A 94 -10.55 0.16 4.09
N ALA A 95 -10.81 -0.97 3.44
CA ALA A 95 -11.59 -2.07 4.00
C ALA A 95 -10.90 -2.74 5.19
N LEU A 96 -9.57 -2.75 5.28
CA LEU A 96 -8.85 -3.26 6.44
C LEU A 96 -8.82 -2.24 7.58
N ALA A 97 -8.67 -0.96 7.27
CA ALA A 97 -8.56 0.11 8.26
C ALA A 97 -9.82 0.24 9.13
N VAL A 98 -11.00 -0.09 8.61
CA VAL A 98 -12.24 -0.11 9.41
C VAL A 98 -12.27 -1.23 10.46
N TYR A 99 -11.41 -2.25 10.35
CA TYR A 99 -11.31 -3.34 11.34
C TYR A 99 -10.13 -3.20 12.28
N THR A 100 -8.99 -2.71 11.78
CA THR A 100 -7.72 -2.70 12.51
C THR A 100 -7.26 -1.30 12.92
N GLY A 101 -7.89 -0.25 12.37
CA GLY A 101 -7.35 1.10 12.42
C GLY A 101 -6.37 1.37 11.27
N TYR A 102 -6.03 2.64 11.06
CA TYR A 102 -5.19 3.08 9.94
C TYR A 102 -3.71 2.76 10.15
N LEU A 103 -3.20 2.86 11.39
CA LEU A 103 -1.78 2.59 11.71
C LEU A 103 -1.34 1.17 11.32
N PRO A 104 -2.05 0.08 11.71
CA PRO A 104 -1.64 -1.26 11.31
C PRO A 104 -1.67 -1.48 9.79
N VAL A 105 -2.59 -0.81 9.08
CA VAL A 105 -2.64 -0.89 7.62
C VAL A 105 -1.42 -0.22 7.01
N LEU A 106 -1.06 0.99 7.46
CA LEU A 106 0.10 1.71 6.97
C LEU A 106 1.41 0.97 7.27
N TYR A 107 1.58 0.48 8.50
CA TYR A 107 2.75 -0.32 8.89
C TYR A 107 2.80 -1.65 8.14
N GLY A 108 1.66 -2.33 7.98
CA GLY A 108 1.58 -3.56 7.19
C GLY A 108 1.96 -3.33 5.73
N THR A 109 1.49 -2.23 5.14
CA THR A 109 1.86 -1.82 3.78
C THR A 109 3.36 -1.47 3.67
N ALA A 110 3.93 -0.82 4.68
CA ALA A 110 5.37 -0.56 4.78
C ALA A 110 6.20 -1.84 4.76
N LEU A 111 5.82 -2.80 5.60
CA LEU A 111 6.50 -4.09 5.72
C LEU A 111 6.35 -4.90 4.43
N GLY A 112 5.17 -4.90 3.81
CA GLY A 112 4.93 -5.51 2.51
C GLY A 112 5.83 -4.91 1.41
N ALA A 113 5.98 -3.59 1.40
CA ALA A 113 6.90 -2.88 0.53
C ALA A 113 8.37 -3.31 0.73
N LEU A 114 8.83 -3.37 1.98
CA LEU A 114 10.19 -3.82 2.30
C LEU A 114 10.42 -5.28 1.89
N ALA A 115 9.46 -6.16 2.17
CA ALA A 115 9.54 -7.55 1.76
C ALA A 115 9.59 -7.68 0.22
N ALA A 116 8.79 -6.89 -0.51
CA ALA A 116 8.83 -6.87 -1.96
C ALA A 116 10.18 -6.37 -2.50
N ILE A 117 10.77 -5.33 -1.91
CA ILE A 117 12.12 -4.86 -2.26
C ILE A 117 13.14 -5.97 -2.01
N MET A 118 13.10 -6.65 -0.86
CA MET A 118 14.05 -7.72 -0.54
C MET A 118 13.91 -8.91 -1.50
N ILE A 119 12.70 -9.42 -1.71
CA ILE A 119 12.45 -10.59 -2.58
C ILE A 119 12.89 -10.29 -4.01
N ASN A 120 12.51 -9.14 -4.56
CA ASN A 120 12.88 -8.78 -5.92
C ASN A 120 14.35 -8.35 -6.04
N GLY A 121 14.90 -7.76 -4.97
CA GLY A 121 16.32 -7.46 -4.86
C GLY A 121 17.17 -8.73 -4.92
N ILE A 122 16.82 -9.76 -4.15
CA ILE A 122 17.50 -11.07 -4.18
C ILE A 122 17.42 -11.70 -5.58
N LYS A 123 16.24 -11.65 -6.23
CA LYS A 123 16.09 -12.14 -7.60
C LYS A 123 16.99 -11.39 -8.58
N LEU A 124 17.05 -10.06 -8.47
CA LEU A 124 17.86 -9.21 -9.32
C LEU A 124 19.36 -9.39 -9.08
N TRP A 125 19.77 -9.57 -7.82
CA TRP A 125 21.14 -9.88 -7.45
C TRP A 125 21.57 -11.22 -8.06
N ARG A 126 20.73 -12.26 -7.95
CA ARG A 126 21.00 -13.56 -8.57
C ARG A 126 21.10 -13.48 -10.10
N ALA A 127 20.32 -12.61 -10.73
CA ALA A 127 20.34 -12.42 -12.17
C ALA A 127 21.56 -11.62 -12.67
N THR A 128 22.01 -10.61 -11.91
CA THR A 128 23.08 -9.70 -12.34
C THR A 128 24.46 -10.05 -11.76
N GLY A 129 24.52 -10.86 -10.70
CA GLY A 129 25.74 -11.13 -9.94
C GLY A 129 26.22 -9.97 -9.07
N THR A 130 25.58 -8.79 -9.14
CA THR A 130 26.03 -7.58 -8.44
C THR A 130 25.11 -7.21 -7.27
N PRO A 131 25.64 -7.05 -6.03
CA PRO A 131 24.81 -6.66 -4.89
C PRO A 131 24.33 -5.20 -4.99
N GLN A 132 25.03 -4.35 -5.75
CA GLN A 132 24.63 -2.96 -6.02
C GLN A 132 23.26 -2.86 -6.72
N SER A 133 22.85 -3.89 -7.48
CA SER A 133 21.53 -3.95 -8.11
C SER A 133 20.37 -3.88 -7.10
N VAL A 134 20.56 -4.40 -5.89
CA VAL A 134 19.58 -4.32 -4.80
C VAL A 134 19.40 -2.89 -4.32
N LEU A 135 20.50 -2.15 -4.15
CA LEU A 135 20.49 -0.75 -3.76
C LEU A 135 19.82 0.11 -4.85
N TYR A 136 20.11 -0.20 -6.12
CA TYR A 136 19.46 0.48 -7.24
C TYR A 136 17.96 0.18 -7.32
N LEU A 137 17.51 -1.04 -7.00
CA LEU A 137 16.09 -1.36 -6.89
C LEU A 137 15.43 -0.60 -5.72
N ALA A 138 16.07 -0.59 -4.55
CA ALA A 138 15.56 0.11 -3.36
C ALA A 138 15.48 1.63 -3.58
N ALA A 139 16.45 2.21 -4.29
CA ALA A 139 16.44 3.61 -4.70
C ALA A 139 15.50 3.90 -5.89
N GLY A 140 14.78 2.90 -6.40
CA GLY A 140 13.90 3.04 -7.55
C GLY A 140 14.61 3.37 -8.87
N LYS A 141 15.92 3.15 -8.98
CA LYS A 141 16.74 3.40 -10.17
C LYS A 141 16.60 2.32 -11.26
N ILE A 142 15.98 1.19 -10.93
CA ILE A 142 15.71 0.09 -11.88
C ILE A 142 14.20 -0.15 -11.91
N SER A 143 13.58 -0.01 -13.08
CA SER A 143 12.15 -0.30 -13.27
C SER A 143 11.91 -1.79 -13.46
N GLN A 144 11.92 -2.56 -12.38
CA GLN A 144 11.26 -3.86 -12.35
C GLN A 144 9.77 -3.65 -11.99
N PRO A 145 8.86 -4.62 -12.22
CA PRO A 145 7.46 -4.53 -11.80
C PRO A 145 7.28 -4.60 -10.26
N VAL A 146 8.23 -4.05 -9.51
CA VAL A 146 8.10 -3.85 -8.07
C VAL A 146 7.49 -2.49 -7.88
N ALA A 147 6.17 -2.46 -8.07
CA ALA A 147 5.34 -1.33 -7.74
C ALA A 147 5.56 -0.96 -6.26
N PHE A 148 5.61 0.34 -6.00
CA PHE A 148 5.40 0.96 -4.69
C PHE A 148 6.39 0.84 -3.56
N GLY A 149 7.27 -0.17 -3.52
CA GLY A 149 8.17 -0.39 -2.39
C GLY A 149 8.90 0.87 -1.90
N PRO A 150 9.60 1.60 -2.78
CA PRO A 150 10.32 2.83 -2.42
C PRO A 150 9.39 4.01 -2.08
N TYR A 151 8.18 4.05 -2.64
CA TYR A 151 7.23 5.17 -2.49
C TYR A 151 6.41 5.11 -1.20
N LEU A 152 6.16 3.89 -0.69
CA LEU A 152 5.47 3.69 0.58
C LEU A 152 6.34 4.06 1.78
N GLY A 153 7.68 3.94 1.67
CA GLY A 153 8.59 4.38 2.73
C GLY A 153 8.41 5.86 3.10
N LEU A 154 8.16 6.72 2.11
CA LEU A 154 7.84 8.14 2.32
C LEU A 154 6.48 8.34 2.98
N GLY A 155 5.48 7.54 2.58
CA GLY A 155 4.17 7.57 3.21
C GLY A 155 4.23 7.17 4.69
N VAL A 156 5.08 6.21 5.04
CA VAL A 156 5.31 5.76 6.42
C VAL A 156 6.06 6.81 7.24
N LEU A 157 7.03 7.50 6.64
CA LEU A 157 7.70 8.64 7.28
C LEU A 157 6.73 9.80 7.56
N VAL A 158 5.81 10.10 6.64
CA VAL A 158 4.75 11.10 6.87
C VAL A 158 3.83 10.66 8.02
N CYS A 159 3.44 9.39 8.06
CA CYS A 159 2.59 8.89 9.13
C CYS A 159 3.30 8.85 10.49
N TRP A 160 4.59 8.50 10.51
CA TRP A 160 5.42 8.55 11.72
C TRP A 160 5.62 9.99 12.22
N PHE A 161 5.83 10.93 11.28
CA PHE A 161 5.92 12.37 11.61
C PHE A 161 4.59 12.92 12.15
N LEU A 162 3.46 12.49 11.59
CA LEU A 162 2.14 12.84 12.12
C LEU A 162 1.92 12.23 13.51
N GLU A 163 2.34 11.00 13.75
CA GLU A 163 2.25 10.36 15.08
C GLU A 163 3.06 11.13 16.13
N ILE A 164 4.24 11.65 15.78
CA ILE A 164 5.06 12.51 16.65
C ILE A 164 4.39 13.86 16.94
N LEU A 165 3.64 14.42 16.00
CA LEU A 165 2.96 15.72 16.15
C LEU A 165 1.71 15.66 17.04
N TYR A 166 1.11 14.48 17.19
CA TYR A 166 -0.12 14.27 17.98
C TYR A 166 0.13 13.62 19.36
N LEU A 167 1.39 13.34 19.71
CA LEU A 167 1.87 12.92 21.04
C LEU A 167 2.47 14.11 21.80
#